data_AF-A0A925LGA5-F1
#
_entry.id   AF-A0A925LGA5-F1
#
_cell.length_a   1.000
_cell.length_b   1.000
_cell.length_c   1.000
_cell.angle_alpha   90.00
_cell.angle_beta   90.00
_cell.angle_gamma   90.00
#
_symmetry.space_group_name_H-M   'P 1'
#
loop_
_entity.id
_entity.type
_entity.pdbx_description
1 polymer ?
#
loop_
_entity_poly.entity_id
_entity_poly.type
_entity_poly.pdbx_seq_one_letter_code
_entity_poly.pdbx_strand_id
1 'polypeptide(L)'
;MNNKEIIKPWNLELESKPDFELCMKRIYAWYEGQIIDRAPVRFSAHNSDYDHADEIKGSKWKNLKERWMDEVYHVEKFMKIAKSKKWLGETFPVYWPNLGPNVFASFYDCPMEFGEVTSWLEPVLKDYKNMGQLKFNPENGYFKQIDKMTDYALERCEGQFMVGYTDLHPGIDCAAAWRNTEDLCMDFYDNYEELKALVAIASKDFNQVFDHYDKKLKSKNQLSVTWMNIPSFGKMHIPSADFSAMISRTQFDETCLPIIQ
;
A
#
# COMPACT_ATOMS: atom_id res chain seq x y z
N MET A 1 30.72 3.09 -25.36
CA MET A 1 30.61 4.35 -24.61
C MET A 1 29.57 5.22 -25.30
N ASN A 2 28.31 5.12 -24.87
CA ASN A 2 27.27 6.06 -25.29
C ASN A 2 26.99 6.97 -24.10
N ASN A 3 27.47 8.20 -24.20
CA ASN A 3 27.08 9.33 -23.35
C ASN A 3 25.59 9.62 -23.59
N LYS A 4 24.71 8.85 -22.96
CA LYS A 4 23.43 9.40 -22.54
C LYS A 4 23.74 10.17 -21.26
N GLU A 5 23.62 11.48 -21.34
CA GLU A 5 23.64 12.39 -20.19
C GLU A 5 22.90 11.71 -19.03
N ILE A 6 23.63 11.44 -17.95
CA ILE A 6 23.03 11.00 -16.69
C ILE A 6 22.28 12.23 -16.18
N ILE A 7 21.03 12.39 -16.62
CA ILE A 7 20.05 13.31 -16.04
C ILE A 7 20.15 13.08 -14.53
N LYS A 8 20.60 14.08 -13.76
CA LYS A 8 20.68 14.04 -12.29
C LYS A 8 19.38 13.45 -11.70
N PRO A 9 19.27 12.14 -11.37
CA PRO A 9 17.94 11.57 -11.16
C PRO A 9 17.45 11.70 -9.72
N TRP A 10 18.30 12.10 -8.77
CA TRP A 10 18.05 11.94 -7.33
C TRP A 10 17.63 13.25 -6.63
N ASN A 11 16.90 14.15 -7.29
CA ASN A 11 16.55 15.47 -6.75
C ASN A 11 15.35 15.43 -5.79
N LEU A 12 15.41 14.62 -4.73
CA LEU A 12 14.53 14.76 -3.58
C LEU A 12 15.38 15.10 -2.34
N GLU A 13 15.26 16.33 -1.87
CA GLU A 13 15.93 16.79 -0.66
C GLU A 13 14.99 16.60 0.54
N LEU A 14 15.48 15.91 1.55
CA LEU A 14 14.78 15.69 2.82
C LEU A 14 15.63 16.26 3.95
N GLU A 15 15.15 17.30 4.62
CA GLU A 15 15.83 18.00 5.71
C GLU A 15 16.31 17.04 6.81
N SER A 16 15.49 16.02 7.11
CA SER A 16 15.76 15.03 8.14
C SER A 16 16.58 13.82 7.67
N LYS A 17 16.95 13.78 6.37
CA LYS A 17 17.74 12.71 5.74
C LYS A 17 18.82 13.28 4.78
N PRO A 18 19.84 13.99 5.31
CA PRO A 18 20.88 14.61 4.48
C PRO A 18 21.74 13.61 3.69
N ASP A 19 21.75 12.34 4.10
CA ASP A 19 22.41 11.22 3.43
C ASP A 19 21.47 10.44 2.48
N PHE A 20 20.34 11.04 2.07
CA PHE A 20 19.34 10.43 1.17
C PHE A 20 19.97 9.83 -0.09
N GLU A 21 20.80 10.59 -0.81
CA GLU A 21 21.42 10.12 -2.07
C GLU A 21 22.26 8.86 -1.87
N LEU A 22 23.05 8.79 -0.79
CA LEU A 22 23.90 7.63 -0.51
C LEU A 22 23.05 6.40 -0.14
N CYS A 23 21.99 6.61 0.63
CA CYS A 23 21.04 5.55 0.98
C CYS A 23 20.31 5.01 -0.26
N MET A 24 19.89 5.90 -1.17
CA MET A 24 19.30 5.50 -2.44
C MET A 24 20.29 4.70 -3.31
N LYS A 25 21.56 5.12 -3.39
CA LYS A 25 22.59 4.35 -4.10
C LYS A 25 22.73 2.93 -3.53
N ARG A 26 22.74 2.76 -2.21
CA ARG A 26 22.81 1.43 -1.57
C ARG A 26 21.59 0.58 -1.88
N ILE A 27 20.38 1.16 -1.85
CA ILE A 27 19.14 0.44 -2.19
C ILE A 27 19.17 -0.05 -3.64
N TYR A 28 19.62 0.79 -4.57
CA TYR A 28 19.72 0.39 -5.98
C TYR A 28 20.78 -0.67 -6.22
N ALA A 29 21.96 -0.54 -5.59
CA ALA A 29 22.95 -1.60 -5.62
C ALA A 29 22.35 -2.93 -5.11
N TRP A 30 21.58 -2.89 -4.02
CA TRP A 30 20.91 -4.07 -3.49
C TRP A 30 19.87 -4.66 -4.45
N TYR A 31 19.05 -3.85 -5.12
CA TYR A 31 18.13 -4.33 -6.16
C TYR A 31 18.87 -5.05 -7.30
N GLU A 32 20.09 -4.62 -7.62
CA GLU A 32 20.94 -5.25 -8.64
C GLU A 32 21.77 -6.43 -8.10
N GLY A 33 21.54 -6.87 -6.85
CA GLY A 33 22.31 -7.93 -6.20
C GLY A 33 23.76 -7.54 -5.86
N GLN A 34 24.05 -6.25 -5.81
CA GLN A 34 25.35 -5.67 -5.49
C GLN A 34 25.38 -5.07 -4.07
N ILE A 35 26.59 -4.80 -3.58
CA ILE A 35 26.84 -4.12 -2.30
C ILE A 35 27.85 -3.00 -2.55
N ILE A 36 27.58 -1.80 -2.04
CA ILE A 36 28.53 -0.68 -2.12
C ILE A 36 29.59 -0.84 -1.02
N ASP A 37 29.14 -0.85 0.23
CA ASP A 37 29.99 -0.92 1.43
C ASP A 37 29.38 -1.82 2.51
N ARG A 38 28.05 -1.87 2.60
CA ARG A 38 27.24 -2.77 3.42
C ARG A 38 25.86 -2.96 2.81
N ALA A 39 25.11 -3.96 3.30
CA ALA A 39 23.69 -4.08 2.98
C ALA A 39 22.90 -2.85 3.48
N PRO A 40 21.81 -2.44 2.79
CA PRO A 40 20.84 -1.50 3.31
C PRO A 40 20.25 -1.98 4.64
N VAL A 41 20.14 -1.08 5.62
CA VAL A 41 19.57 -1.39 6.93
C VAL A 41 18.52 -0.35 7.28
N ARG A 42 17.36 -0.84 7.72
CA ARG A 42 16.26 -0.03 8.22
C ARG A 42 16.02 -0.29 9.69
N PHE A 43 15.58 0.75 10.38
CA PHE A 43 15.21 0.70 11.78
C PHE A 43 13.74 1.05 11.92
N SER A 44 12.98 0.14 12.52
CA SER A 44 11.60 0.35 12.92
C SER A 44 11.42 -0.15 14.33
N ALA A 45 10.76 0.63 15.19
CA ALA A 45 10.33 0.12 16.48
C ALA A 45 9.19 -0.88 16.25
N HIS A 46 9.21 -1.98 17.00
CA HIS A 46 8.13 -2.97 16.96
C HIS A 46 6.80 -2.27 17.30
N ASN A 47 5.76 -2.50 16.51
CA ASN A 47 4.43 -1.91 16.69
C ASN A 47 4.37 -0.38 16.77
N SER A 48 5.37 0.35 16.25
CA SER A 48 5.40 1.82 16.38
C SER A 48 4.17 2.54 15.82
N ASP A 49 3.48 1.89 14.88
CA ASP A 49 2.29 2.42 14.23
C ASP A 49 1.00 2.04 15.00
N TYR A 50 1.09 1.09 15.93
CA TYR A 50 -0.02 0.56 16.74
C TYR A 50 0.06 0.96 18.22
N ASP A 51 1.24 1.32 18.72
CA ASP A 51 1.48 1.70 20.12
C ASP A 51 0.74 2.98 20.54
N HIS A 52 0.20 3.73 19.57
CA HIS A 52 -0.44 5.04 19.77
C HIS A 52 -1.75 5.19 18.98
N ALA A 53 -2.66 4.22 19.12
CA ALA A 53 -4.04 4.41 18.72
C ALA A 53 -4.68 5.48 19.62
N ASP A 54 -4.92 6.68 19.07
CA ASP A 54 -5.57 7.75 19.83
C ASP A 54 -7.01 7.33 20.16
N GLU A 55 -7.34 7.34 21.44
CA GLU A 55 -8.64 6.88 21.93
C GLU A 55 -9.79 7.72 21.35
N ILE A 56 -10.89 7.07 20.99
CA ILE A 56 -12.11 7.78 20.57
C ILE A 56 -12.71 8.58 21.75
N LYS A 57 -12.61 8.05 22.97
CA LYS A 57 -13.15 8.69 24.17
C LYS A 57 -12.44 10.01 24.45
N GLY A 58 -13.18 11.12 24.40
CA GLY A 58 -12.64 12.47 24.61
C GLY A 58 -11.97 13.09 23.37
N SER A 59 -12.03 12.41 22.22
CA SER A 59 -11.59 12.96 20.93
C SER A 59 -12.72 13.72 20.22
N LYS A 60 -12.41 14.26 19.03
CA LYS A 60 -13.38 14.91 18.14
C LYS A 60 -14.22 13.93 17.30
N TRP A 61 -13.84 12.65 17.24
CA TRP A 61 -14.49 11.65 16.38
C TRP A 61 -15.59 10.90 17.14
N LYS A 62 -16.71 10.61 16.46
CA LYS A 62 -17.83 9.86 17.03
C LYS A 62 -17.61 8.34 17.00
N ASN A 63 -16.79 7.87 16.07
CA ASN A 63 -16.50 6.46 15.86
C ASN A 63 -15.15 6.28 15.15
N LEU A 64 -14.70 5.03 15.05
CA LEU A 64 -13.42 4.68 14.45
C LEU A 64 -13.34 5.06 12.97
N LYS A 65 -14.42 4.89 12.20
CA LYS A 65 -14.45 5.29 10.79
C LYS A 65 -14.17 6.78 10.61
N GLU A 66 -14.77 7.64 11.41
CA GLU A 66 -14.48 9.09 11.36
C GLU A 66 -13.01 9.40 11.64
N ARG A 67 -12.35 8.65 12.55
CA ARG A 67 -10.91 8.79 12.83
C ARG A 67 -10.05 8.35 11.64
N TRP A 68 -10.27 7.14 11.15
CA TRP A 68 -9.53 6.56 10.01
C TRP A 68 -9.67 7.41 8.73
N MET A 69 -10.81 8.07 8.56
CA MET A 69 -11.11 8.90 7.40
C MET A 69 -10.72 10.38 7.62
N ASP A 70 -9.99 10.73 8.68
CA ASP A 70 -9.55 12.12 8.94
C ASP A 70 -8.17 12.38 8.33
N GLU A 71 -8.14 12.87 7.10
CA GLU A 71 -6.89 13.12 6.37
C GLU A 71 -5.96 14.13 7.07
N VAL A 72 -6.55 15.16 7.68
CA VAL A 72 -5.79 16.22 8.35
C VAL A 72 -5.06 15.63 9.54
N TYR A 73 -5.76 14.88 10.37
CA TYR A 73 -5.17 14.24 11.54
C TYR A 73 -4.02 13.29 11.16
N HIS A 74 -4.24 12.41 10.19
CA HIS A 74 -3.23 11.41 9.82
C HIS A 74 -1.95 12.05 9.25
N VAL A 75 -2.10 13.04 8.37
CA VAL A 75 -0.94 13.74 7.80
C VAL A 75 -0.23 14.60 8.84
N GLU A 76 -0.94 15.39 9.64
CA GLU A 76 -0.32 16.22 10.68
C GLU A 76 0.36 15.40 11.77
N LYS A 77 -0.21 14.25 12.15
CA LYS A 77 0.43 13.29 13.06
C LYS A 77 1.75 12.81 12.46
N PHE A 78 1.76 12.41 11.19
CA PHE A 78 2.98 11.98 10.53
C PHE A 78 4.01 13.11 10.40
N MET A 79 3.61 14.33 10.09
CA MET A 79 4.51 15.49 10.04
C MET A 79 5.26 15.71 11.36
N LYS A 80 4.57 15.54 12.50
CA LYS A 80 5.19 15.61 13.83
C LYS A 80 6.20 14.47 14.04
N ILE A 81 5.88 13.26 13.58
CA ILE A 81 6.77 12.10 13.64
C ILE A 81 8.01 12.31 12.76
N ALA A 82 7.84 12.81 11.53
CA ALA A 82 8.89 13.12 10.58
C ALA A 82 9.95 14.06 11.17
N LYS A 83 9.49 15.06 11.95
CA LYS A 83 10.35 16.05 12.62
C LYS A 83 10.97 15.57 13.92
N SER A 84 10.30 14.69 14.67
CA SER A 84 10.77 14.26 15.99
C SER A 84 11.73 13.08 15.96
N LYS A 85 11.71 12.27 14.88
CA LYS A 85 12.56 11.09 14.74
C LYS A 85 13.85 11.39 13.99
N LYS A 86 14.90 10.66 14.34
CA LYS A 86 16.14 10.59 13.55
C LYS A 86 16.04 9.40 12.60
N TRP A 87 16.23 9.66 11.31
CA TRP A 87 16.12 8.67 10.24
C TRP A 87 17.49 8.06 9.93
N LEU A 88 17.81 6.96 10.62
CA LEU A 88 19.12 6.29 10.53
C LEU A 88 19.16 5.25 9.40
N GLY A 89 20.34 5.04 8.82
CA GLY A 89 20.53 4.07 7.74
C GLY A 89 19.62 4.38 6.56
N GLU A 90 19.06 3.35 5.94
CA GLU A 90 18.13 3.43 4.81
C GLU A 90 16.66 3.48 5.30
N THR A 91 16.45 4.03 6.50
CA THR A 91 15.12 4.39 7.02
C THR A 91 14.78 5.79 6.53
N PHE A 92 13.61 5.97 5.91
CA PHE A 92 13.18 7.27 5.37
C PHE A 92 11.88 7.73 6.04
N PRO A 93 11.66 9.06 6.15
CA PRO A 93 10.36 9.60 6.50
C PRO A 93 9.40 9.41 5.34
N VAL A 94 8.57 8.36 5.38
CA VAL A 94 7.55 8.07 4.36
C VAL A 94 6.16 8.11 4.99
N TYR A 95 5.31 9.01 4.51
CA TYR A 95 3.87 8.95 4.73
C TYR A 95 3.24 8.19 3.59
N TRP A 96 2.42 7.19 3.88
CA TRP A 96 1.61 6.52 2.88
C TRP A 96 0.15 6.48 3.38
N PRO A 97 -0.83 6.91 2.56
CA PRO A 97 -2.23 6.86 2.96
C PRO A 97 -2.69 5.42 3.23
N ASN A 98 -3.34 5.18 4.35
CA ASN A 98 -3.72 3.83 4.76
C ASN A 98 -5.13 3.78 5.37
N LEU A 99 -5.97 2.87 4.85
CA LEU A 99 -7.25 2.52 5.47
C LEU A 99 -7.30 1.04 5.89
N GLY A 100 -6.15 0.37 5.92
CA GLY A 100 -5.91 -1.02 6.27
C GLY A 100 -5.80 -1.95 5.04
N PRO A 101 -5.53 -3.24 5.28
CA PRO A 101 -5.03 -4.17 4.26
C PRO A 101 -6.04 -4.46 3.13
N ASN A 102 -7.34 -4.33 3.41
CA ASN A 102 -8.40 -4.61 2.44
C ASN A 102 -8.86 -3.36 1.66
N VAL A 103 -8.11 -2.26 1.70
CA VAL A 103 -8.52 -0.99 1.07
C VAL A 103 -8.69 -1.13 -0.45
N PHE A 104 -7.85 -1.91 -1.14
CA PHE A 104 -8.03 -2.15 -2.58
C PHE A 104 -9.36 -2.84 -2.89
N ALA A 105 -9.70 -3.89 -2.13
CA ALA A 105 -10.96 -4.61 -2.27
C ALA A 105 -12.19 -3.72 -2.00
N SER A 106 -12.05 -2.70 -1.16
CA SER A 106 -13.15 -1.78 -0.82
C SER A 106 -13.52 -0.79 -1.93
N PHE A 107 -12.65 -0.61 -2.93
CA PHE A 107 -12.90 0.24 -4.09
C PHE A 107 -14.02 -0.30 -5.01
N TYR A 108 -14.55 -1.48 -4.71
CA TYR A 108 -15.62 -2.17 -5.43
C TYR A 108 -16.96 -2.06 -4.67
N ASP A 109 -17.19 -0.92 -4.02
CA ASP A 109 -18.38 -0.63 -3.19
C ASP A 109 -18.62 -1.62 -2.05
N CYS A 110 -17.54 -2.20 -1.55
CA CYS A 110 -17.56 -3.13 -0.43
C CYS A 110 -17.31 -2.37 0.89
N PRO A 111 -18.17 -2.53 1.92
CA PRO A 111 -18.02 -1.82 3.18
C PRO A 111 -16.84 -2.35 3.99
N MET A 112 -16.13 -1.43 4.64
CA MET A 112 -15.06 -1.73 5.59
C MET A 112 -15.54 -1.48 7.02
N GLU A 113 -15.10 -2.35 7.92
CA GLU A 113 -15.18 -2.16 9.36
C GLU A 113 -13.79 -1.73 9.88
N PHE A 114 -13.79 -0.77 10.80
CA PHE A 114 -12.58 -0.17 11.34
C PHE A 114 -12.43 -0.56 12.80
N GLY A 115 -11.34 -1.26 13.11
CA GLY A 115 -10.86 -1.50 14.46
C GLY A 115 -9.90 -0.40 14.93
N GLU A 116 -9.33 -0.57 16.12
CA GLU A 116 -8.46 0.44 16.71
C GLU A 116 -7.14 0.62 15.96
N VAL A 117 -6.61 -0.47 15.41
CA VAL A 117 -5.29 -0.55 14.79
C VAL A 117 -5.31 -1.20 13.42
N THR A 118 -6.46 -1.75 13.00
CA THR A 118 -6.63 -2.44 11.72
C THR A 118 -8.04 -2.23 11.19
N SER A 119 -8.29 -2.68 9.97
CA SER A 119 -9.60 -2.74 9.35
C SER A 119 -9.77 -4.06 8.59
N TRP A 120 -11.02 -4.43 8.33
CA TRP A 120 -11.36 -5.56 7.50
C TRP A 120 -12.57 -5.19 6.64
N LEU A 121 -12.86 -6.06 5.68
CA LEU A 121 -13.96 -5.89 4.74
C LEU A 121 -15.04 -6.91 5.11
N GLU A 122 -16.30 -6.50 5.08
CA GLU A 122 -17.40 -7.44 5.25
C GLU A 122 -17.59 -8.22 3.94
N PRO A 123 -17.44 -9.57 3.92
CA PRO A 123 -17.49 -10.32 2.68
C PRO A 123 -18.83 -10.20 1.96
N VAL A 124 -18.81 -9.64 0.76
CA VAL A 124 -20.01 -9.33 -0.04
C VAL A 124 -20.41 -10.46 -1.00
N LEU A 125 -19.49 -11.34 -1.37
CA LEU A 125 -19.73 -12.39 -2.36
C LEU A 125 -20.10 -13.71 -1.66
N LYS A 126 -21.40 -14.03 -1.63
CA LYS A 126 -21.92 -15.29 -1.08
C LYS A 126 -22.19 -16.37 -2.13
N ASP A 127 -22.45 -15.96 -3.38
CA ASP A 127 -22.69 -16.85 -4.53
C ASP A 127 -21.98 -16.26 -5.74
N TYR A 128 -21.18 -17.07 -6.44
CA TYR A 128 -20.43 -16.69 -7.64
C TYR A 128 -21.31 -16.14 -8.78
N LYS A 129 -22.61 -16.43 -8.81
CA LYS A 129 -23.55 -15.79 -9.74
C LYS A 129 -23.58 -14.26 -9.62
N ASN A 130 -23.26 -13.73 -8.44
CA ASN A 130 -23.22 -12.29 -8.18
C ASN A 130 -21.86 -11.66 -8.46
N MET A 131 -20.84 -12.45 -8.85
CA MET A 131 -19.48 -11.97 -9.08
C MET A 131 -19.41 -10.85 -10.14
N GLY A 132 -20.31 -10.83 -11.11
CA GLY A 132 -20.40 -9.76 -12.12
C GLY A 132 -20.81 -8.37 -11.57
N GLN A 133 -21.19 -8.29 -10.29
CA GLN A 133 -21.47 -7.02 -9.59
C GLN A 133 -20.19 -6.34 -9.09
N LEU A 134 -19.09 -7.08 -8.93
CA LEU A 134 -17.80 -6.53 -8.49
C LEU A 134 -17.21 -5.69 -9.62
N LYS A 135 -17.31 -4.37 -9.48
CA LYS A 135 -16.76 -3.39 -10.42
C LYS A 135 -16.03 -2.28 -9.67
N PHE A 136 -14.84 -1.95 -10.12
CA PHE A 136 -14.11 -0.80 -9.61
C PHE A 136 -14.95 0.46 -9.77
N ASN A 137 -15.13 1.20 -8.67
CA ASN A 137 -15.88 2.45 -8.64
C ASN A 137 -14.93 3.61 -8.26
N PRO A 138 -14.53 4.47 -9.22
CA PRO A 138 -13.69 5.63 -8.92
C PRO A 138 -14.42 6.68 -8.06
N GLU A 139 -15.75 6.59 -7.96
CA GLU A 139 -16.55 7.47 -7.10
C GLU A 139 -16.68 6.92 -5.67
N ASN A 140 -16.12 5.74 -5.38
CA ASN A 140 -16.15 5.08 -4.08
C ASN A 140 -15.55 5.97 -2.97
N GLY A 141 -16.20 5.95 -1.80
CA GLY A 141 -15.82 6.79 -0.67
C GLY A 141 -14.42 6.52 -0.12
N TYR A 142 -13.96 5.27 -0.11
CA TYR A 142 -12.62 4.92 0.37
C TYR A 142 -11.55 5.30 -0.65
N PHE A 143 -11.78 5.06 -1.94
CA PHE A 143 -10.87 5.49 -3.02
C PHE A 143 -10.66 7.01 -3.00
N LYS A 144 -11.77 7.77 -2.96
CA LYS A 144 -11.74 9.24 -2.84
C LYS A 144 -11.06 9.71 -1.56
N GLN A 145 -11.22 8.98 -0.45
CA GLN A 145 -10.56 9.35 0.80
C GLN A 145 -9.05 9.15 0.74
N ILE A 146 -8.57 8.02 0.19
CA ILE A 146 -7.15 7.83 -0.08
C ILE A 146 -6.61 8.93 -0.98
N ASP A 147 -7.37 9.34 -2.00
CA ASP A 147 -6.99 10.45 -2.87
C ASP A 147 -6.84 11.77 -2.10
N LYS A 148 -7.79 12.12 -1.24
CA LYS A 148 -7.71 13.31 -0.38
C LYS A 148 -6.51 13.25 0.56
N MET A 149 -6.26 12.11 1.19
CA MET A 149 -5.10 11.91 2.07
C MET A 149 -3.79 12.09 1.31
N THR A 150 -3.72 11.54 0.10
CA THR A 150 -2.56 11.70 -0.80
C THR A 150 -2.35 13.17 -1.15
N ASP A 151 -3.39 13.86 -1.62
CA ASP A 151 -3.32 15.25 -2.04
C ASP A 151 -2.94 16.18 -0.89
N TYR A 152 -3.56 16.01 0.29
CA TYR A 152 -3.26 16.80 1.48
C TYR A 152 -1.81 16.63 1.94
N ALA A 153 -1.27 15.41 1.86
CA ALA A 153 0.13 15.12 2.16
C ALA A 153 1.08 15.74 1.13
N LEU A 154 0.78 15.62 -0.16
CA LEU A 154 1.60 16.16 -1.25
C LEU A 154 1.75 17.68 -1.17
N GLU A 155 0.71 18.39 -0.73
CA GLU A 155 0.74 19.84 -0.49
C GLU A 155 1.69 20.27 0.64
N ARG A 156 2.08 19.35 1.53
CA ARG A 156 2.81 19.65 2.78
C ARG A 156 4.14 18.91 2.93
N CYS A 157 4.47 18.03 1.99
CA CYS A 157 5.60 17.11 2.10
C CYS A 157 6.96 17.74 1.75
N GLU A 158 6.97 18.85 1.01
CA GLU A 158 8.19 19.46 0.47
C GLU A 158 9.26 19.65 1.56
N GLY A 159 10.46 19.11 1.31
CA GLY A 159 11.61 19.11 2.22
C GLY A 159 11.47 18.22 3.47
N GLN A 160 10.27 17.75 3.82
CA GLN A 160 10.01 17.15 5.13
C GLN A 160 9.92 15.62 5.10
N PHE A 161 9.19 15.06 4.13
CA PHE A 161 8.97 13.61 4.01
C PHE A 161 8.57 13.21 2.59
N MET A 162 8.69 11.92 2.28
CA MET A 162 8.15 11.32 1.05
C MET A 162 6.68 10.96 1.22
N VAL A 163 5.92 11.11 0.14
CA VAL A 163 4.54 10.58 0.05
C VAL A 163 4.56 9.31 -0.81
N GLY A 164 4.00 8.24 -0.26
CA GLY A 164 3.77 6.97 -0.93
C GLY A 164 2.33 6.78 -1.38
N TYR A 165 2.08 5.66 -2.08
CA TYR A 165 0.73 5.23 -2.45
C TYR A 165 0.17 4.27 -1.40
N THR A 166 -1.15 4.09 -1.42
CA THR A 166 -1.86 3.24 -0.46
C THR A 166 -1.52 1.75 -0.58
N ASP A 167 -2.03 0.96 0.34
CA ASP A 167 -1.86 -0.48 0.30
C ASP A 167 -2.71 -1.10 -0.83
N LEU A 168 -2.08 -1.84 -1.74
CA LEU A 168 -2.76 -2.42 -2.89
C LEU A 168 -2.51 -3.93 -2.92
N HIS A 169 -3.49 -4.71 -2.48
CA HIS A 169 -3.44 -6.17 -2.50
C HIS A 169 -4.44 -6.71 -3.54
N PRO A 170 -4.04 -6.87 -4.82
CA PRO A 170 -4.89 -7.51 -5.82
C PRO A 170 -4.91 -9.04 -5.69
N GLY A 171 -5.61 -9.71 -6.60
CA GLY A 171 -5.52 -11.16 -6.74
C GLY A 171 -6.18 -11.93 -5.59
N ILE A 172 -5.49 -12.96 -5.08
CA ILE A 172 -6.08 -13.92 -4.14
C ILE A 172 -6.49 -13.28 -2.81
N ASP A 173 -5.73 -12.30 -2.32
CA ASP A 173 -6.03 -11.62 -1.05
C ASP A 173 -7.31 -10.77 -1.18
N CYS A 174 -7.46 -10.07 -2.30
CA CYS A 174 -8.67 -9.33 -2.61
C CYS A 174 -9.87 -10.25 -2.84
N ALA A 175 -9.68 -11.39 -3.51
CA ALA A 175 -10.71 -12.42 -3.66
C ALA A 175 -11.16 -12.96 -2.28
N ALA A 176 -10.22 -13.20 -1.37
CA ALA A 176 -10.51 -13.66 -0.01
C ALA A 176 -11.29 -12.62 0.79
N ALA A 177 -10.95 -11.32 0.64
CA ALA A 177 -11.70 -10.24 1.27
C ALA A 177 -13.17 -10.22 0.80
N TRP A 178 -13.43 -10.39 -0.50
CA TRP A 178 -14.80 -10.41 -1.03
C TRP A 178 -15.58 -11.68 -0.69
N ARG A 179 -14.94 -12.85 -0.77
CA ARG A 179 -15.59 -14.16 -0.63
C ARG A 179 -15.71 -14.64 0.82
N ASN A 180 -14.84 -14.16 1.70
CA ASN A 180 -14.44 -14.75 2.98
C ASN A 180 -13.32 -15.80 2.79
N THR A 181 -12.32 -15.75 3.68
CA THR A 181 -11.14 -16.63 3.64
C THR A 181 -11.48 -18.11 3.77
N GLU A 182 -12.38 -18.50 4.68
CA GLU A 182 -12.76 -19.90 4.89
C GLU A 182 -13.51 -20.45 3.69
N ASP A 183 -14.49 -19.70 3.19
CA ASP A 183 -15.24 -20.05 1.99
C ASP A 183 -14.31 -20.19 0.78
N LEU A 184 -13.35 -19.26 0.60
CA LEU A 184 -12.39 -19.34 -0.50
C LEU A 184 -11.47 -20.56 -0.39
N CYS A 185 -11.07 -20.95 0.83
CA CYS A 185 -10.32 -22.20 1.06
C CYS A 185 -11.12 -23.43 0.60
N MET A 186 -12.43 -23.46 0.86
CA MET A 186 -13.31 -24.55 0.40
C MET A 186 -13.51 -24.51 -1.11
N ASP A 187 -13.61 -23.31 -1.71
CA ASP A 187 -13.79 -23.12 -3.14
C ASP A 187 -12.63 -23.67 -3.99
N PHE A 188 -11.43 -23.83 -3.43
CA PHE A 188 -10.34 -24.55 -4.11
C PHE A 188 -10.67 -26.01 -4.44
N TYR A 189 -11.61 -26.62 -3.71
CA TYR A 189 -12.07 -28.00 -3.92
C TYR A 189 -13.43 -28.03 -4.62
N ASP A 190 -14.34 -27.15 -4.21
CA ASP A 190 -15.75 -27.23 -4.64
C ASP A 190 -16.05 -26.37 -5.89
N ASN A 191 -15.34 -25.25 -6.09
CA ASN A 191 -15.68 -24.21 -7.07
C ASN A 191 -14.43 -23.61 -7.75
N TYR A 192 -13.49 -24.46 -8.18
CA TYR A 192 -12.14 -24.02 -8.57
C TYR A 192 -12.10 -23.06 -9.77
N GLU A 193 -12.94 -23.28 -10.78
CA GLU A 193 -12.96 -22.42 -11.97
C GLU A 193 -13.61 -21.07 -11.68
N GLU A 194 -14.65 -21.03 -10.84
CA GLU A 194 -15.25 -19.81 -10.35
C GLU A 194 -14.28 -18.99 -9.48
N LEU A 195 -13.53 -19.67 -8.61
CA LEU A 195 -12.46 -19.05 -7.82
C LEU A 195 -11.41 -18.40 -8.73
N LYS A 196 -10.94 -19.10 -9.76
CA LYS A 196 -9.97 -18.54 -10.72
C LYS A 196 -10.54 -17.31 -11.44
N ALA A 197 -11.81 -17.35 -11.82
CA ALA A 197 -12.47 -16.19 -12.42
C ALA A 197 -12.57 -15.01 -11.44
N LEU A 198 -12.81 -15.27 -10.15
CA LEU A 198 -12.82 -14.24 -9.11
C LEU A 198 -11.43 -13.61 -8.93
N VAL A 199 -10.36 -14.40 -8.88
CA VAL A 199 -8.98 -13.91 -8.79
C VAL A 199 -8.62 -13.03 -9.99
N ALA A 200 -9.08 -13.40 -11.19
CA ALA A 200 -8.90 -12.58 -12.38
C ALA A 200 -9.61 -11.22 -12.26
N ILE A 201 -10.83 -11.19 -11.72
CA ILE A 201 -11.55 -9.93 -11.44
C ILE A 201 -10.82 -9.11 -10.38
N ALA A 202 -10.35 -9.76 -9.32
CA ALA A 202 -9.59 -9.15 -8.23
C ALA A 202 -8.23 -8.57 -8.65
N SER A 203 -7.76 -8.89 -9.86
CA SER A 203 -6.48 -8.38 -10.39
C SER A 203 -6.67 -7.36 -11.51
N LYS A 204 -7.86 -7.34 -12.12
CA LYS A 204 -8.11 -6.69 -13.40
C LYS A 204 -7.78 -5.19 -13.39
N ASP A 205 -8.18 -4.48 -12.34
CA ASP A 205 -8.08 -3.02 -12.30
C ASP A 205 -6.81 -2.55 -11.55
N PHE A 206 -5.94 -3.47 -11.12
CA PHE A 206 -4.72 -3.15 -10.37
C PHE A 206 -3.84 -2.13 -11.09
N ASN A 207 -3.50 -2.38 -12.36
CA ASN A 207 -2.63 -1.49 -13.13
C ASN A 207 -3.24 -0.09 -13.27
N GLN A 208 -4.57 -0.01 -13.48
CA GLN A 208 -5.27 1.28 -13.58
C GLN A 208 -5.18 2.07 -12.26
N VAL A 209 -5.43 1.41 -11.13
CA VAL A 209 -5.38 2.03 -9.80
C VAL A 209 -3.95 2.41 -9.41
N PHE A 210 -2.99 1.54 -9.66
CA PHE A 210 -1.58 1.80 -9.40
C PHE A 210 -1.04 2.96 -10.26
N ASP A 211 -1.38 2.97 -11.55
CA ASP A 211 -0.98 4.05 -12.48
C ASP A 211 -1.58 5.41 -12.10
N HIS A 212 -2.79 5.42 -11.54
CA HIS A 212 -3.40 6.64 -10.99
C HIS A 212 -2.52 7.24 -9.88
N TYR A 213 -2.15 6.43 -8.89
CA TYR A 213 -1.30 6.91 -7.78
C TYR A 213 0.13 7.20 -8.21
N ASP A 214 0.75 6.36 -9.04
CA ASP A 214 2.09 6.64 -9.57
C ASP A 214 2.12 7.98 -10.31
N LYS A 215 1.18 8.22 -11.22
CA LYS A 215 1.08 9.50 -11.93
C LYS A 215 0.92 10.68 -10.97
N LYS A 216 0.05 10.54 -9.96
CA LYS A 216 -0.19 11.57 -8.94
C LYS A 216 1.09 11.90 -8.18
N LEU A 217 1.80 10.89 -7.67
CA LEU A 217 3.06 11.03 -6.95
C LEU A 217 4.15 11.65 -7.83
N LYS A 218 4.36 11.13 -9.05
CA LYS A 218 5.39 11.63 -9.97
C LYS A 218 5.15 13.08 -10.39
N SER A 219 3.89 13.51 -10.49
CA SER A 219 3.54 14.92 -10.79
C SER A 219 4.02 15.91 -9.73
N LYS A 220 4.35 15.42 -8.52
CA LYS A 220 4.87 16.18 -7.39
C LYS A 220 6.29 15.76 -7.00
N ASN A 221 7.05 15.21 -7.96
CA ASN A 221 8.43 14.77 -7.78
C ASN A 221 8.61 13.75 -6.63
N GLN A 222 7.59 12.93 -6.37
CA GLN A 222 7.66 11.86 -5.37
C GLN A 222 8.09 10.53 -6.00
N LEU A 223 8.63 9.65 -5.17
CA LEU A 223 9.09 8.32 -5.56
C LEU A 223 7.97 7.29 -5.44
N SER A 224 8.14 6.14 -6.10
CA SER A 224 7.27 5.00 -5.88
C SER A 224 7.67 4.35 -4.56
N VAL A 225 6.78 4.40 -3.56
CA VAL A 225 6.98 3.87 -2.22
C VAL A 225 5.63 3.60 -1.56
N THR A 226 5.53 2.59 -0.70
CA THR A 226 4.33 2.24 0.08
C THR A 226 4.76 1.63 1.43
N TRP A 227 3.93 0.83 2.09
CA TRP A 227 4.08 0.29 3.45
C TRP A 227 5.46 -0.27 3.84
N MET A 228 6.23 -0.91 2.94
CA MET A 228 7.62 -1.32 3.26
C MET A 228 8.59 -0.14 3.39
N ASN A 229 8.18 1.07 2.99
CA ASN A 229 8.95 2.31 3.02
C ASN A 229 10.31 2.21 2.29
N ILE A 230 10.42 1.34 1.27
CA ILE A 230 11.61 1.23 0.41
C ILE A 230 11.30 1.95 -0.90
N PRO A 231 11.90 3.12 -1.17
CA PRO A 231 11.55 3.91 -2.34
C PRO A 231 12.21 3.42 -3.64
N SER A 232 11.58 3.76 -4.76
CA SER A 232 12.09 3.58 -6.12
C SER A 232 11.82 4.82 -6.99
N PHE A 233 12.74 5.10 -7.91
CA PHE A 233 12.61 6.19 -8.90
C PHE A 233 11.77 5.75 -10.09
N GLY A 234 11.80 4.45 -10.41
CA GLY A 234 10.85 3.84 -11.33
C GLY A 234 9.49 3.63 -10.70
N LYS A 235 8.71 2.75 -11.33
CA LYS A 235 7.51 2.14 -10.76
C LYS A 235 7.93 0.90 -9.98
N MET A 236 7.51 0.79 -8.72
CA MET A 236 7.73 -0.40 -7.91
C MET A 236 6.47 -0.68 -7.09
N HIS A 237 6.00 -1.91 -7.16
CA HIS A 237 4.95 -2.43 -6.30
C HIS A 237 5.49 -3.62 -5.52
N ILE A 238 4.96 -3.85 -4.33
CA ILE A 238 5.33 -4.98 -3.49
C ILE A 238 4.27 -6.05 -3.71
N PRO A 239 4.59 -7.13 -4.45
CA PRO A 239 3.62 -8.20 -4.63
C PRO A 239 3.36 -8.88 -3.27
N SER A 240 2.08 -9.07 -2.96
CA SER A 240 1.61 -9.74 -1.76
C SER A 240 0.62 -10.83 -2.14
N ALA A 241 0.64 -11.92 -1.38
CA ALA A 241 -0.28 -13.05 -1.52
C ALA A 241 -0.35 -13.75 -0.16
N ASP A 242 -0.86 -13.07 0.86
CA ASP A 242 -0.90 -13.56 2.24
C ASP A 242 -1.70 -14.86 2.35
N PHE A 243 -2.76 -15.01 1.54
CA PHE A 243 -3.54 -16.24 1.42
C PHE A 243 -2.71 -17.46 1.00
N SER A 244 -1.51 -17.27 0.41
CA SER A 244 -0.62 -18.36 0.03
C SER A 244 -0.25 -19.29 1.19
N ALA A 245 -0.28 -18.79 2.43
CA ALA A 245 -0.04 -19.60 3.63
C ALA A 245 -1.09 -20.70 3.86
N MET A 246 -2.26 -20.59 3.21
CA MET A 246 -3.41 -21.47 3.40
C MET A 246 -3.56 -22.52 2.30
N ILE A 247 -2.73 -22.48 1.25
CA ILE A 247 -2.86 -23.31 0.06
C ILE A 247 -1.58 -24.07 -0.26
N SER A 248 -1.72 -25.13 -1.05
CA SER A 248 -0.58 -25.90 -1.55
C SER A 248 0.24 -25.11 -2.57
N ARG A 249 1.49 -25.53 -2.79
CA ARG A 249 2.35 -24.94 -3.82
C ARG A 249 1.72 -25.00 -5.23
N THR A 250 1.07 -26.11 -5.58
CA THR A 250 0.41 -26.25 -6.88
C THR A 250 -0.70 -25.22 -7.05
N GLN A 251 -1.54 -25.03 -6.03
CA GLN A 251 -2.59 -24.02 -6.05
C GLN A 251 -2.03 -22.59 -6.11
N PHE A 252 -0.91 -22.33 -5.44
CA PHE A 252 -0.21 -21.05 -5.52
C PHE A 252 0.32 -20.78 -6.94
N ASP A 253 0.98 -21.77 -7.55
CA ASP A 253 1.56 -21.66 -8.89
C ASP A 253 0.46 -21.40 -9.94
N GLU A 254 -0.76 -21.88 -9.71
CA GLU A 254 -1.90 -21.72 -10.63
C GLU A 254 -2.74 -20.45 -10.39
N THR A 255 -2.86 -19.98 -9.14
CA THR A 255 -3.78 -18.86 -8.80
C THR A 255 -3.09 -17.58 -8.34
N CYS A 256 -1.93 -17.66 -7.70
CA CYS A 256 -1.24 -16.49 -7.16
C CYS A 256 -0.09 -16.05 -8.06
N LEU A 257 0.78 -16.99 -8.43
CA LEU A 257 2.01 -16.71 -9.17
C LEU A 257 1.78 -15.96 -10.49
N PRO A 258 0.76 -16.29 -11.32
CA PRO A 258 0.52 -15.59 -12.58
C PRO A 258 0.11 -14.11 -12.40
N ILE A 259 -0.37 -13.72 -11.21
CA ILE A 259 -0.80 -12.36 -10.91
C ILE A 259 0.35 -11.50 -10.38
N ILE A 260 1.29 -12.10 -9.66
CA ILE A 260 2.39 -11.39 -8.98
C ILE A 260 3.71 -11.36 -9.78
N GLN A 261 3.74 -11.98 -10.96
CA GLN A 261 4.87 -11.95 -11.92
C GLN A 261 4.79 -10.75 -12.85
#